data_AF-A0A7S2D9H1-F1
#
_entry.id   AF-A0A7S2D9H1-F1
#
_cell.length_a   1.000
_cell.length_b   1.000
_cell.length_c   1.000
_cell.angle_alpha   90.00
_cell.angle_beta   90.00
_cell.angle_gamma   90.00
#
_symmetry.space_group_name_H-M   'P 1'
#
loop_
_entity.id
_entity.type
_entity.pdbx_description
1 polymer ?
#
loop_
_entity_poly.entity_id
_entity_poly.type
_entity_poly.pdbx_seq_one_letter_code
_entity_poly.pdbx_strand_id
1 'polypeptide(L)'
;GIHPLYVDCANLRLWEMRPYVLLAERLGYVVTVVEPGDICGKWDDVDFLVSANDTSDRQRRGKVVERPLLTGMVKAMQLIGAGDPVQAIKDSQRNDGLRAVEAVRVAPRGPKPVGKAGGRGKGPQRPGAVPAQKGAQRPGYTPFAPGKGGAKGKWY
;
A
#
# COMPACT_ATOMS: atom_id res chain seq x y z
N GLY A 1 -22.00 -24.30 -6.94
CA GLY A 1 -22.40 -22.92 -6.62
C GLY A 1 -21.66 -21.99 -7.56
N ILE A 2 -22.29 -20.90 -7.98
CA ILE A 2 -21.60 -19.86 -8.75
C ILE A 2 -20.76 -19.05 -7.75
N HIS A 3 -19.44 -19.02 -7.95
CA HIS A 3 -18.54 -18.26 -7.08
C HIS A 3 -18.54 -16.78 -7.49
N PRO A 4 -18.46 -15.84 -6.53
CA PRO A 4 -18.31 -14.43 -6.86
C PRO A 4 -17.00 -14.21 -7.62
N LEU A 5 -17.05 -13.36 -8.65
CA LEU A 5 -15.90 -12.96 -9.45
C LEU A 5 -15.54 -11.52 -9.12
N TYR A 6 -14.28 -11.28 -8.77
CA TYR A 6 -13.74 -9.94 -8.53
C TYR A 6 -12.79 -9.56 -9.65
N VAL A 7 -13.00 -8.38 -10.23
CA VAL A 7 -12.14 -7.84 -11.29
C VAL A 7 -11.11 -6.91 -10.65
N ASP A 8 -9.88 -7.38 -10.49
CA ASP A 8 -8.76 -6.59 -9.94
C ASP A 8 -7.99 -5.87 -11.06
N CYS A 9 -8.62 -4.82 -11.59
CA CYS A 9 -8.06 -3.95 -12.62
C CYS A 9 -8.35 -2.49 -12.26
N ALA A 10 -7.43 -1.57 -12.61
CA ALA A 10 -7.57 -0.16 -12.26
C ALA A 10 -8.82 0.51 -12.86
N ASN A 11 -9.27 0.07 -14.05
CA ASN A 11 -10.51 0.51 -14.71
C ASN A 11 -10.85 1.99 -14.49
N LEU A 12 -9.97 2.87 -14.96
CA LEU A 12 -10.05 4.31 -14.70
C LEU A 12 -11.20 4.98 -15.43
N ARG A 13 -11.74 4.34 -16.50
CA ARG A 13 -12.87 4.85 -17.29
C ARG A 13 -14.01 3.84 -17.32
N LEU A 14 -15.24 4.32 -17.32
CA LEU A 14 -16.43 3.46 -17.27
C LEU A 14 -16.50 2.48 -18.45
N TRP A 15 -16.10 2.92 -19.65
CA TRP A 15 -16.12 2.07 -20.85
C TRP A 15 -15.16 0.87 -20.74
N GLU A 16 -14.14 0.94 -19.89
CA GLU A 16 -13.22 -0.19 -19.65
C GLU A 16 -13.92 -1.32 -18.88
N MET A 17 -14.96 -0.97 -18.10
CA MET A 17 -15.75 -1.94 -17.32
C MET A 17 -16.91 -2.55 -18.12
N ARG A 18 -17.37 -1.85 -19.18
CA ARG A 18 -18.48 -2.28 -20.04
C ARG A 18 -18.43 -3.74 -20.49
N PRO A 19 -17.31 -4.28 -21.02
CA PRO A 19 -17.28 -5.68 -21.45
C PRO A 19 -17.50 -6.68 -20.31
N TYR A 20 -17.06 -6.36 -19.08
CA TYR A 20 -17.29 -7.23 -17.92
C TYR A 20 -18.77 -7.26 -17.52
N VAL A 21 -19.42 -6.09 -17.52
CA VAL A 21 -20.83 -5.95 -17.19
C VAL A 21 -21.72 -6.70 -18.19
N LEU A 22 -21.48 -6.52 -19.49
CA LEU A 22 -22.25 -7.20 -20.54
C LEU A 22 -22.06 -8.73 -20.50
N LEU A 23 -20.84 -9.19 -20.19
CA LEU A 23 -20.58 -10.62 -20.04
C LEU A 23 -21.25 -11.21 -18.79
N ALA A 24 -21.21 -10.48 -17.67
CA ALA A 24 -21.87 -10.88 -16.43
C ALA A 24 -23.39 -11.00 -16.63
N GLU A 25 -24.03 -10.02 -17.26
CA GLU A 25 -25.46 -10.03 -17.60
C GLU A 25 -25.81 -11.24 -18.48
N ARG A 26 -25.03 -11.49 -19.54
CA ARG A 26 -25.23 -12.66 -20.43
C ARG A 26 -25.14 -13.99 -19.68
N LEU A 27 -24.30 -14.08 -18.65
CA LEU A 27 -24.08 -15.28 -17.86
C LEU A 27 -25.01 -15.36 -16.63
N GLY A 28 -25.92 -14.40 -16.45
CA GLY A 28 -26.87 -14.37 -15.34
C GLY A 28 -26.26 -13.99 -13.99
N TYR A 29 -25.12 -13.29 -13.98
CA TYR A 29 -24.54 -12.74 -12.76
C TYR A 29 -25.22 -11.42 -12.39
N VAL A 30 -25.38 -11.21 -11.08
CA VAL A 30 -25.67 -9.88 -10.52
C VAL A 30 -24.35 -9.12 -10.42
N VAL A 31 -24.32 -7.90 -10.94
CA VAL A 31 -23.15 -7.02 -10.90
C VAL A 31 -23.31 -6.02 -9.76
N THR A 32 -22.30 -5.92 -8.90
CA THR A 32 -22.17 -4.85 -7.92
C THR A 32 -20.95 -4.03 -8.29
N VAL A 33 -21.13 -2.71 -8.39
CA VAL A 33 -20.05 -1.76 -8.64
C VAL A 33 -19.79 -1.00 -7.35
N VAL A 34 -18.53 -0.86 -6.98
CA VAL A 34 -18.10 -0.21 -5.74
C VAL A 34 -17.22 0.97 -6.12
N GLU A 35 -17.55 2.17 -5.65
CA GLU A 35 -16.75 3.36 -5.89
C GLU A 35 -15.48 3.33 -5.03
N PRO A 36 -14.35 3.92 -5.49
CA PRO A 36 -13.11 3.93 -4.70
C PRO A 36 -13.28 4.56 -3.31
N GLY A 37 -14.17 5.56 -3.19
CA GLY A 37 -14.50 6.22 -1.93
C GLY A 37 -15.14 5.31 -0.89
N ASP A 38 -15.88 4.28 -1.32
CA ASP A 38 -16.51 3.30 -0.44
C ASP A 38 -15.47 2.32 0.13
N ILE A 39 -14.34 2.14 -0.55
CA ILE A 39 -13.24 1.27 -0.14
C ILE A 39 -12.26 2.03 0.76
N CYS A 40 -11.87 3.24 0.35
CA CYS A 40 -10.87 4.04 1.05
C CYS A 40 -11.18 5.53 0.91
N GLY A 41 -11.43 6.22 2.01
CA GLY A 41 -11.69 7.67 2.01
C GLY A 41 -10.49 8.55 1.60
N LYS A 42 -9.31 7.96 1.35
CA LYS A 42 -8.09 8.64 0.85
C LYS A 42 -7.70 8.20 -0.55
N TRP A 43 -8.66 7.66 -1.32
CA TRP A 43 -8.42 7.12 -2.66
C TRP A 43 -7.86 8.16 -3.65
N ASP A 44 -8.13 9.46 -3.42
CA ASP A 44 -7.68 10.59 -4.25
C ASP A 44 -6.46 11.33 -3.68
N ASP A 45 -6.03 11.00 -2.45
CA ASP A 45 -4.85 11.57 -1.82
C ASP A 45 -3.57 10.92 -2.38
N VAL A 46 -2.94 11.61 -3.34
CA VAL A 46 -1.70 11.16 -3.97
C VAL A 46 -0.57 10.90 -2.96
N ASP A 47 -0.51 11.63 -1.83
CA ASP A 47 0.55 11.41 -0.83
C ASP A 47 0.34 10.10 -0.09
N PHE A 48 -0.90 9.82 0.27
CA PHE A 48 -1.31 8.54 0.83
C PHE A 48 -1.04 7.39 -0.17
N LEU A 49 -1.44 7.54 -1.43
CA LEU A 49 -1.24 6.51 -2.46
C LEU A 49 0.25 6.21 -2.70
N VAL A 50 1.09 7.25 -2.77
CA VAL A 50 2.54 7.09 -2.90
C VAL A 50 3.11 6.31 -1.72
N SER A 51 2.71 6.67 -0.48
CA SER A 51 3.16 5.97 0.71
C SER A 51 2.69 4.51 0.75
N ALA A 52 1.49 4.22 0.28
CA ALA A 52 0.94 2.85 0.25
C ALA A 52 1.60 1.98 -0.84
N ASN A 53 2.03 2.59 -1.94
CA ASN A 53 2.70 1.92 -3.06
C ASN A 53 4.21 1.71 -2.81
N ASP A 54 4.85 2.53 -1.96
CA ASP A 54 6.28 2.48 -1.68
C ASP A 54 6.65 1.49 -0.57
N THR A 55 6.38 0.20 -0.82
CA THR A 55 6.74 -0.90 0.10
C THR A 55 8.00 -1.63 -0.36
N SER A 56 8.73 -2.22 0.59
CA SER A 56 9.96 -2.98 0.29
C SER A 56 9.74 -4.15 -0.68
N ASP A 57 8.57 -4.81 -0.63
CA ASP A 57 8.20 -5.86 -1.60
C ASP A 57 8.06 -5.30 -3.02
N ARG A 58 7.35 -4.19 -3.17
CA ARG A 58 7.12 -3.57 -4.48
C ARG A 58 8.40 -2.98 -5.06
N GLN A 59 9.24 -2.35 -4.22
CA GLN A 59 10.56 -1.88 -4.60
C GLN A 59 11.42 -3.02 -5.15
N ARG A 60 11.54 -4.12 -4.42
CA ARG A 60 12.33 -5.29 -4.84
C ARG A 60 11.85 -5.88 -6.17
N ARG A 61 10.56 -5.77 -6.47
CA ARG A 61 9.93 -6.30 -7.69
C ARG A 61 9.86 -5.27 -8.83
N GLY A 62 10.35 -4.04 -8.64
CA GLY A 62 10.22 -2.97 -9.62
C GLY A 62 8.76 -2.59 -9.92
N LYS A 63 7.85 -2.79 -8.96
CA LYS A 63 6.40 -2.54 -9.10
C LYS A 63 5.95 -1.23 -8.43
N VAL A 64 6.89 -0.37 -8.06
CA VAL A 64 6.57 0.96 -7.52
C VAL A 64 6.05 1.82 -8.66
N VAL A 65 4.82 2.30 -8.52
CA VAL A 65 4.25 3.30 -9.43
C VAL A 65 4.78 4.69 -9.05
N GLU A 66 5.36 5.39 -10.02
CA GLU A 66 5.89 6.73 -9.81
C GLU A 66 4.78 7.74 -9.48
N ARG A 67 5.09 8.72 -8.61
CA ARG A 67 4.14 9.76 -8.20
C ARG A 67 3.48 10.48 -9.39
N PRO A 68 4.22 10.97 -10.40
CA PRO A 68 3.62 11.56 -11.61
C PRO A 68 2.53 10.72 -12.26
N LEU A 69 2.71 9.40 -12.27
CA LEU A 69 1.76 8.47 -12.87
C LEU A 69 0.55 8.27 -11.96
N LEU A 70 0.74 8.13 -10.65
CA LEU A 70 -0.38 8.09 -9.68
C LEU A 70 -1.23 9.36 -9.78
N THR A 71 -0.61 10.54 -9.88
CA THR A 71 -1.33 11.80 -10.10
C THR A 71 -2.13 11.77 -11.42
N GLY A 72 -1.54 11.23 -12.49
CA GLY A 72 -2.23 11.06 -13.77
C GLY A 72 -3.42 10.12 -13.67
N MET A 73 -3.28 9.01 -12.95
CA MET A 73 -4.33 8.01 -12.76
C MET A 73 -5.52 8.58 -11.97
N VAL A 74 -5.25 9.27 -10.85
CA VAL A 74 -6.31 9.94 -10.06
C VAL A 74 -7.06 10.96 -10.91
N LYS A 75 -6.35 11.77 -11.73
CA LYS A 75 -6.99 12.72 -12.66
C LYS A 75 -7.77 12.05 -13.78
N ALA A 76 -7.33 10.88 -14.24
CA ALA A 76 -7.99 10.13 -15.29
C ALA A 76 -9.21 9.35 -14.76
N MET A 77 -9.34 9.17 -13.45
CA MET A 77 -10.46 8.45 -12.84
C MET A 77 -11.79 9.11 -13.20
N GLN A 78 -12.71 8.32 -13.73
CA GLN A 78 -14.09 8.71 -13.99
C GLN A 78 -14.98 8.09 -12.92
N LEU A 79 -15.50 8.92 -12.00
CA LEU A 79 -16.44 8.50 -10.97
C LEU A 79 -17.83 8.28 -11.56
N ILE A 80 -18.57 7.33 -11.00
CA ILE A 80 -19.98 7.15 -11.30
C ILE A 80 -20.74 8.26 -10.58
N GLY A 81 -21.48 9.07 -11.34
CA GLY A 81 -22.33 10.12 -10.79
C GLY A 81 -23.54 9.55 -10.05
N ALA A 82 -24.53 10.42 -9.76
CA ALA A 82 -25.80 9.95 -9.22
C ALA A 82 -26.55 9.10 -10.26
N GLY A 83 -26.85 7.83 -9.95
CA GLY A 83 -27.62 6.94 -10.82
C GLY A 83 -27.31 5.46 -10.63
N ASP A 84 -27.82 4.62 -11.54
CA ASP A 84 -27.47 3.20 -11.59
C ASP A 84 -26.06 3.03 -12.19
N PRO A 85 -25.08 2.53 -11.41
CA PRO A 85 -23.72 2.34 -11.89
C PRO A 85 -23.63 1.36 -13.06
N VAL A 86 -24.47 0.32 -13.07
CA VAL A 86 -24.44 -0.72 -14.10
C VAL A 86 -24.88 -0.12 -15.43
N GLN A 87 -25.97 0.65 -15.42
CA GLN A 87 -26.47 1.32 -16.62
C GLN A 87 -25.49 2.38 -17.15
N ALA A 88 -24.90 3.20 -16.26
CA ALA A 88 -23.90 4.19 -16.66
C ALA A 88 -22.68 3.56 -17.37
N ILE A 89 -22.23 2.39 -16.89
CA ILE A 89 -21.16 1.63 -17.54
C ILE A 89 -21.61 1.05 -18.89
N LYS A 90 -22.83 0.53 -19.00
CA LYS A 90 -23.38 0.00 -20.26
C LYS A 90 -23.48 1.05 -21.36
N ASP A 91 -23.87 2.27 -20.98
CA ASP A 91 -24.05 3.39 -21.91
C ASP A 91 -22.75 4.09 -22.28
N SER A 92 -21.71 3.93 -21.45
CA SER A 92 -20.40 4.53 -21.71
C SER A 92 -19.78 4.05 -23.02
N GLN A 93 -19.18 4.99 -23.76
CA GLN A 93 -18.50 4.72 -25.02
C GLN A 93 -17.00 4.96 -24.87
N ARG A 94 -16.22 4.17 -25.62
CA ARG A 94 -14.80 4.41 -25.77
C ARG A 94 -14.62 5.58 -26.74
N ASN A 95 -13.85 6.57 -26.32
CA ASN A 95 -13.39 7.62 -27.22
C ASN A 95 -12.23 7.06 -28.08
N ASP A 96 -12.10 7.50 -29.33
CA ASP A 96 -11.04 7.05 -30.26
C ASP A 96 -9.61 7.46 -29.83
N GLY A 97 -9.48 8.15 -28.70
CA GLY A 97 -8.21 8.55 -28.12
C GLY A 97 -7.37 7.37 -27.60
N LEU A 98 -6.08 7.67 -27.38
CA LEU A 98 -5.16 6.75 -26.73
C LEU A 98 -5.62 6.45 -25.29
N ARG A 99 -5.44 5.18 -24.88
CA ARG A 99 -5.70 4.72 -23.51
C ARG A 99 -4.63 5.17 -22.51
N ALA A 100 -3.55 5.79 -22.99
CA ALA A 100 -2.40 6.13 -22.17
C ALA A 100 -2.76 7.17 -21.10
N VAL A 101 -2.41 6.87 -19.85
CA VAL A 101 -2.42 7.87 -18.77
C VAL A 101 -1.10 8.62 -18.84
N GLU A 102 -1.17 9.92 -19.14
CA GLU A 102 0.02 10.75 -19.15
C GLU A 102 0.50 11.02 -17.73
N ALA A 103 1.80 10.82 -17.51
CA ALA A 103 2.44 11.22 -16.28
C ALA A 103 2.36 12.75 -16.13
N VAL A 104 1.76 13.21 -15.04
CA VAL A 104 1.64 14.64 -14.77
C VAL A 104 3.01 15.17 -14.37
N ARG A 105 3.45 16.29 -14.97
CA ARG A 105 4.66 16.99 -14.51
C ARG A 105 4.42 17.50 -13.09
N VAL A 106 4.99 16.82 -12.09
CA VAL A 106 4.97 17.25 -10.70
C VAL A 106 6.29 17.96 -10.43
N ALA A 107 6.23 19.22 -9.98
CA ALA A 107 7.44 19.95 -9.55
C ALA A 107 8.13 19.15 -8.42
N PRO A 108 9.48 19.07 -8.41
CA PRO A 108 10.18 18.39 -7.33
C PRO A 108 9.79 19.04 -6.01
N ARG A 109 9.36 18.24 -5.02
CA ARG A 109 9.25 18.75 -3.65
C ARG A 109 10.65 19.16 -3.22
N GLY A 110 10.78 20.43 -2.79
CA GLY A 110 12.02 20.92 -2.19
C GLY A 110 12.50 19.99 -1.07
N PRO A 111 13.81 20.04 -0.74
CA PRO A 111 14.40 19.11 0.22
C PRO A 111 13.59 19.10 1.53
N LYS A 112 13.22 17.90 1.98
CA LYS A 112 12.65 17.68 3.32
C LYS A 112 13.59 18.34 4.33
N PRO A 113 13.12 19.16 5.28
CA PRO A 113 13.99 19.73 6.29
C PRO A 113 14.67 18.59 7.05
N VAL A 114 15.98 18.50 6.90
CA VAL A 114 16.82 17.60 7.67
C VAL A 114 16.68 18.04 9.13
N GLY A 115 15.98 17.24 9.93
CA GLY A 115 15.93 17.44 11.37
C GLY A 115 17.36 17.53 11.90
N LYS A 116 17.70 18.65 12.52
CA LYS A 116 18.98 18.88 13.20
C LYS A 116 19.26 17.72 14.13
N ALA A 117 20.22 16.87 13.75
CA ALA A 117 20.83 15.91 14.64
C ALA A 117 21.47 16.68 15.81
N GLY A 118 20.95 16.47 17.02
CA GLY A 118 21.53 16.99 18.26
C GLY A 118 22.91 16.40 18.48
N GLY A 119 23.94 17.23 18.30
CA GLY A 119 25.33 16.88 18.55
C GLY A 119 25.69 17.00 20.03
N ARG A 120 26.14 15.86 20.60
CA ARG A 120 27.24 15.64 21.57
C ARG A 120 27.69 16.88 22.37
N GLY A 121 27.65 16.89 23.70
CA GLY A 121 28.43 15.99 24.56
C GLY A 121 29.86 16.52 24.77
N LYS A 122 30.13 17.12 25.94
CA LYS A 122 31.47 17.30 26.52
C LYS A 122 31.36 17.29 28.06
N GLY A 123 31.90 16.25 28.71
CA GLY A 123 32.49 16.36 30.06
C GLY A 123 33.85 17.08 29.98
N PRO A 124 34.68 17.19 31.04
CA PRO A 124 34.74 16.31 32.22
C PRO A 124 35.03 17.01 33.58
N GLN A 125 34.83 16.32 34.73
CA GLN A 125 35.75 16.36 35.89
C GLN A 125 35.37 15.34 36.98
N ARG A 126 36.36 14.55 37.41
CA ARG A 126 36.50 13.79 38.68
C ARG A 126 37.81 14.31 39.33
N PRO A 127 38.08 14.19 40.66
CA PRO A 127 37.89 12.97 41.45
C PRO A 127 37.53 13.16 42.95
N GLY A 128 37.01 12.09 43.57
CA GLY A 128 36.92 11.95 45.04
C GLY A 128 36.51 10.53 45.42
N ALA A 129 37.43 9.76 45.99
CA ALA A 129 37.23 8.48 46.69
C ALA A 129 36.48 8.73 48.03
N VAL A 130 35.84 7.79 48.75
CA VAL A 130 36.25 6.46 49.29
C VAL A 130 34.95 5.67 49.75
N PRO A 131 34.99 4.53 50.48
CA PRO A 131 34.82 3.15 50.01
C PRO A 131 33.53 2.37 50.44
N ALA A 132 33.36 1.22 49.76
CA ALA A 132 32.83 -0.10 50.16
C ALA A 132 31.70 -0.25 51.22
N GLN A 133 30.60 -0.90 50.81
CA GLN A 133 29.91 -1.88 51.64
C GLN A 133 29.50 -3.13 50.84
N LYS A 134 29.75 -4.28 51.48
CA LYS A 134 29.55 -5.66 51.03
C LYS A 134 28.08 -6.06 51.04
N GLY A 135 27.73 -6.94 50.10
CA GLY A 135 26.93 -8.13 50.41
C GLY A 135 25.43 -8.04 50.10
N ALA A 136 25.01 -8.72 49.04
CA ALA A 136 23.92 -9.70 49.09
C ALA A 136 23.84 -10.42 47.74
N GLN A 137 24.35 -11.66 47.72
CA GLN A 137 24.10 -12.64 46.67
C GLN A 137 22.63 -13.08 46.72
N ARG A 138 22.00 -13.22 45.55
CA ARG A 138 20.94 -14.22 45.33
C ARG A 138 21.04 -14.80 43.92
N PRO A 139 20.59 -16.07 43.72
CA PRO A 139 21.30 -17.02 42.90
C PRO A 139 20.64 -17.31 41.54
N GLY A 140 21.49 -17.71 40.59
CA GLY A 140 21.28 -18.90 39.76
C GLY A 140 20.21 -18.84 38.66
N TYR A 141 20.64 -18.58 37.43
CA TYR A 141 20.04 -19.22 36.26
C TYR A 141 21.15 -19.67 35.30
N THR A 142 21.35 -20.99 35.25
CA THR A 142 22.27 -21.66 34.33
C THR A 142 21.65 -21.79 32.93
N PRO A 143 22.48 -21.81 31.87
CA PRO A 143 22.04 -21.85 30.48
C PRO A 143 21.65 -23.27 30.05
N PHE A 144 20.59 -23.40 29.26
CA PHE A 144 20.24 -24.65 28.57
C PHE A 144 20.33 -24.49 27.06
N ALA A 145 21.29 -25.18 26.47
CA ALA A 145 21.26 -25.79 25.15
C ALA A 145 21.99 -27.16 25.29
N PRO A 146 21.85 -28.16 24.40
CA PRO A 146 21.18 -28.18 23.09
C PRO A 146 20.26 -29.42 22.89
N GLY A 147 19.52 -29.48 21.78
CA GLY A 147 18.78 -30.68 21.38
C GLY A 147 18.66 -30.80 19.86
N LYS A 148 19.53 -31.62 19.25
CA LYS A 148 19.42 -32.10 17.87
C LYS A 148 18.35 -33.19 17.77
N GLY A 149 17.52 -33.12 16.72
CA GLY A 149 16.57 -34.17 16.29
C GLY A 149 15.38 -33.48 15.62
N GLY A 150 15.08 -33.61 14.33
CA GLY A 150 15.25 -34.74 13.44
C GLY A 150 13.90 -35.47 13.32
N ALA A 151 12.97 -34.96 12.51
CA ALA A 151 11.94 -35.75 11.84
C ALA A 151 11.15 -34.90 10.84
N LYS A 152 11.02 -35.44 9.63
CA LYS A 152 10.24 -34.93 8.49
C LYS A 152 8.75 -35.11 8.76
N GLY A 153 7.94 -34.07 8.56
CA GLY A 153 6.49 -34.15 8.51
C GLY A 153 5.99 -33.62 7.17
N LYS A 154 5.40 -34.51 6.37
CA LYS A 154 4.72 -34.22 5.10
C LYS A 154 3.50 -33.32 5.36
N TRP A 155 3.31 -32.33 4.50
CA TRP A 155 2.07 -31.57 4.39
C TRP A 155 1.13 -32.32 3.45
N TYR A 156 -0.11 -32.53 3.90
CA TYR A 156 -1.25 -32.90 3.05
C TYR A 156 -1.84 -31.65 2.43
#